data_AF-R9PDV1-F1
#
_entry.id   AF-R9PDV1-F1
#
_cell.length_a   1.000
_cell.length_b   1.000
_cell.length_c   1.000
_cell.angle_alpha   90.00
_cell.angle_beta   90.00
_cell.angle_gamma   90.00
#
_symmetry.space_group_name_H-M   'P 1'
#
loop_
_entity.id
_entity.type
_entity.pdbx_description
1 polymer ?
#
loop_
_entity_poly.entity_id
_entity_poly.type
_entity_poly.pdbx_seq_one_letter_code
_entity_poly.pdbx_strand_id
1 'polypeptide(L)'
;MTEHDLSALDGLLDELDIEEKGDHDPRAAKIKALFEKARAEYTAKIDTPTWYISPSANTTAPFDIDSFVVPRPSQLLTERKASRTASTNQEWTANYLYSQGHFETCLSYVASFAVSVGIDFPIDSKNGLGQRTINEHDSSQLVLRRSSQERELTKNWGTIKDVIDAGIRSLLTILRYATAKPSIDAWVPQTSNMETSTCHWGKISLHALANGFLTFCMREIRIGAVDSRAGYSGMIIRSENGDLKPAVDVEKLRIQNWTVTHGLALTAGDLALELGLHRTAIEAHTLFLAARGQMWRVLLALANELASYHDSLAKHNRASTKARESLKVVASAAIVAAIQAAPRPRRIEVAESIITHLRVVPAQWISETLDEQHDVSPPFDDEDDLLFNGLLQPLDLQADDSRSILPEEIGIALVKVVFAKKSGILAIYTKFATYMREYTQRLQTHTSAEDAAGGGWQGDLDAVEDDDVAENGPRSVRTL
;
A
#
# COMPACT_ATOMS: atom_id res chain seq x y z
N MET A 1 -7.10 42.92 -1.71
CA MET A 1 -7.52 42.03 -0.61
C MET A 1 -8.88 41.50 -0.99
N THR A 2 -8.98 40.22 -1.29
CA THR A 2 -10.24 39.56 -1.64
C THR A 2 -10.90 39.08 -0.37
N GLU A 3 -12.06 39.64 -0.05
CA GLU A 3 -12.93 39.18 1.03
C GLU A 3 -13.35 37.74 0.74
N HIS A 4 -13.01 36.84 1.67
CA HIS A 4 -13.55 35.48 1.66
C HIS A 4 -14.87 35.50 2.43
N ASP A 5 -15.96 35.21 1.73
CA ASP A 5 -17.30 35.04 2.30
C ASP A 5 -17.31 33.82 3.23
N LEU A 6 -17.46 34.10 4.53
CA LEU A 6 -17.49 33.11 5.63
C LEU A 6 -18.92 32.91 6.16
N SER A 7 -19.95 33.19 5.36
CA SER A 7 -21.36 32.95 5.71
C SER A 7 -21.68 31.52 6.19
N ALA A 8 -20.83 30.53 5.90
CA ALA A 8 -20.95 29.17 6.42
C ALA A 8 -20.54 29.00 7.90
N LEU A 9 -19.85 29.97 8.49
CA LEU A 9 -19.43 29.97 9.90
C LEU A 9 -20.40 30.77 10.79
N ASP A 10 -21.18 31.69 10.23
CA ASP A 10 -22.08 32.58 10.97
C ASP A 10 -23.13 31.79 11.78
N GLY A 11 -23.68 30.72 11.19
CA GLY A 11 -24.67 29.86 11.87
C GLY A 11 -24.13 29.01 13.02
N LEU A 12 -22.82 29.02 13.29
CA LEU A 12 -22.18 28.32 14.42
C LEU A 12 -21.62 29.30 15.47
N LEU A 13 -21.75 30.62 15.24
CA LEU A 13 -21.02 31.70 15.93
C LEU A 13 -21.92 32.72 16.69
N ASP A 14 -23.24 32.55 16.66
CA ASP A 14 -24.22 33.59 17.04
C ASP A 14 -24.50 33.79 18.54
N GLU A 15 -23.83 33.09 19.47
CA GLU A 15 -24.21 33.15 20.90
C GLU A 15 -23.07 33.48 21.89
N LEU A 16 -22.02 34.16 21.46
CA LEU A 16 -21.02 34.70 22.38
C LEU A 16 -20.80 36.20 22.14
N ASP A 17 -21.54 37.00 22.91
CA ASP A 17 -21.24 38.42 23.12
C ASP A 17 -19.94 38.50 23.94
N ILE A 18 -18.86 38.91 23.28
CA ILE A 18 -17.57 39.15 23.93
C ILE A 18 -17.44 40.66 24.07
N GLU A 19 -17.40 41.15 25.32
CA GLU A 19 -17.13 42.57 25.61
C GLU A 19 -15.77 42.97 25.01
N GLU A 20 -15.79 43.92 24.08
CA GLU A 20 -14.58 44.47 23.46
C GLU A 20 -13.71 45.15 24.52
N LYS A 21 -12.51 44.61 24.75
CA LYS A 21 -11.46 45.27 25.53
C LYS A 21 -10.23 45.51 24.66
N GLY A 22 -10.13 46.71 24.09
CA GLY A 22 -8.88 47.35 23.63
C GLY A 22 -8.00 46.54 22.65
N ASP A 23 -6.75 46.99 22.49
CA ASP A 23 -5.71 46.68 21.46
C ASP A 23 -5.34 45.19 21.18
N HIS A 24 -6.23 44.24 21.41
CA HIS A 24 -6.06 42.85 21.01
C HIS A 24 -6.96 42.53 19.81
N ASP A 25 -6.39 41.84 18.82
CA ASP A 25 -7.11 41.39 17.63
C ASP A 25 -8.39 40.63 18.08
N PRO A 26 -9.59 41.21 17.84
CA PRO A 26 -10.85 40.69 18.37
C PRO A 26 -11.13 39.27 17.86
N ARG A 27 -10.55 38.90 16.71
CA ARG A 27 -10.64 37.57 16.13
C ARG A 27 -9.86 36.53 16.94
N ALA A 28 -8.67 36.87 17.40
CA ALA A 28 -7.83 35.99 18.21
C ALA A 28 -8.42 35.75 19.61
N ALA A 29 -9.01 36.79 20.21
CA ALA A 29 -9.70 36.69 21.49
C ALA A 29 -10.96 35.80 21.39
N LYS A 30 -11.76 35.96 20.33
CA LYS A 30 -12.97 35.14 20.09
C LYS A 30 -12.64 33.66 19.84
N ILE A 31 -11.60 33.38 19.05
CA ILE A 31 -11.14 32.00 18.81
C ILE A 31 -10.64 31.36 20.12
N LYS A 32 -9.90 32.10 20.95
CA LYS A 32 -9.41 31.60 22.23
C LYS A 32 -10.56 31.31 23.21
N ALA A 33 -11.55 32.20 23.31
CA ALA A 33 -12.74 32.00 24.14
C ALA A 33 -13.57 30.78 23.68
N LEU A 34 -13.73 30.60 22.37
CA LEU A 34 -14.39 29.43 21.79
C LEU A 34 -13.62 28.13 22.10
N PHE A 35 -12.29 28.16 22.03
CA PHE A 35 -11.47 27.02 22.38
C PHE A 35 -11.54 26.69 23.87
N GLU A 36 -11.54 27.69 24.75
CA GLU A 36 -11.69 27.49 26.20
C GLU A 36 -13.08 26.97 26.57
N LYS A 37 -14.14 27.47 25.92
CA LYS A 37 -15.51 26.95 26.05
C LYS A 37 -15.61 25.52 25.56
N ALA A 38 -15.10 25.23 24.36
CA ALA A 38 -15.04 23.88 23.83
C ALA A 38 -14.26 22.95 24.78
N ARG A 39 -13.12 23.39 25.35
CA ARG A 39 -12.35 22.61 26.31
C ARG A 39 -13.11 22.35 27.61
N ALA A 40 -13.91 23.30 28.09
CA ALA A 40 -14.69 23.19 29.32
C ALA A 40 -15.96 22.34 29.13
N GLU A 41 -16.58 22.40 27.95
CA GLU A 41 -17.82 21.69 27.61
C GLU A 41 -17.57 20.36 26.92
N TYR A 42 -16.34 20.10 26.46
CA TYR A 42 -15.94 18.81 25.89
C TYR A 42 -15.82 17.78 27.00
N THR A 43 -16.96 17.21 27.38
CA THR A 43 -16.99 15.82 27.83
C THR A 43 -16.67 14.96 26.63
N ALA A 44 -15.49 14.31 26.63
CA ALA A 44 -15.23 13.20 25.72
C ALA A 44 -16.40 12.22 25.90
N LYS A 45 -17.30 12.15 24.91
CA LYS A 45 -18.26 11.05 24.85
C LYS A 45 -17.40 9.81 24.79
N ILE A 46 -17.38 9.07 25.89
CA ILE A 46 -16.85 7.71 25.88
C ILE A 46 -17.87 6.95 25.05
N ASP A 47 -17.62 6.90 23.75
CA ASP A 47 -18.45 6.20 22.78
C ASP A 47 -18.56 4.75 23.26
N THR A 48 -19.74 4.35 23.72
CA THR A 48 -19.98 2.99 24.17
C THR A 48 -20.01 2.06 22.95
N PRO A 49 -19.57 0.79 23.07
CA PRO A 49 -19.54 -0.17 21.96
C PRO A 49 -20.82 -0.26 21.13
N THR A 50 -21.97 0.02 21.74
CA THR A 50 -23.29 0.03 21.12
C THR A 50 -23.53 1.13 20.10
N TRP A 51 -22.83 2.27 20.21
CA TRP A 51 -22.95 3.36 19.23
C TRP A 51 -22.43 2.94 17.85
N TYR A 52 -21.47 2.02 17.80
CA TYR A 52 -20.77 1.64 16.57
C TYR A 52 -21.56 0.69 15.64
N ILE A 53 -22.68 0.14 16.09
CA ILE A 53 -23.27 -1.07 15.48
C ILE A 53 -24.74 -0.87 15.08
N SER A 54 -25.42 0.14 15.64
CA SER A 54 -26.75 0.53 15.14
C SER A 54 -27.15 1.94 15.59
N PRO A 55 -27.59 2.84 14.68
CA PRO A 55 -28.16 4.13 15.08
C PRO A 55 -29.55 4.00 15.75
N SER A 56 -30.17 2.82 15.71
CA SER A 56 -31.51 2.56 16.24
C SER A 56 -31.54 2.03 17.68
N ALA A 57 -30.39 1.77 18.31
CA ALA A 57 -30.35 1.12 19.61
C ALA A 57 -29.90 2.10 20.71
N ASN A 58 -30.87 2.76 21.36
CA ASN A 58 -30.71 3.39 22.67
C ASN A 58 -30.50 2.32 23.76
N THR A 59 -29.50 1.46 23.60
CA THR A 59 -29.22 0.35 24.51
C THR A 59 -27.80 0.47 25.05
N THR A 60 -27.69 0.48 26.37
CA THR A 60 -26.43 0.43 27.14
C THR A 60 -25.87 -0.99 27.30
N ALA A 61 -26.51 -1.99 26.68
CA ALA A 61 -26.09 -3.39 26.76
C ALA A 61 -24.79 -3.63 25.97
N PRO A 62 -23.84 -4.45 26.43
CA PRO A 62 -22.64 -4.78 25.66
C PRO A 62 -23.00 -5.42 24.31
N PHE A 63 -22.20 -5.16 23.28
CA PHE A 63 -22.35 -5.81 21.98
C PHE A 63 -22.18 -7.32 22.11
N ASP A 64 -23.12 -8.07 21.55
CA ASP A 64 -23.08 -9.53 21.48
C ASP A 64 -22.88 -9.98 20.03
N ILE A 65 -21.69 -10.51 19.75
CA ILE A 65 -21.30 -10.98 18.42
C ILE A 65 -22.20 -12.10 17.91
N ASP A 66 -22.72 -12.95 18.79
CA ASP A 66 -23.55 -14.10 18.42
C ASP A 66 -24.94 -13.66 17.95
N SER A 67 -25.38 -12.47 18.37
CA SER A 67 -26.63 -11.85 17.95
C SER A 67 -26.50 -10.95 16.71
N PHE A 68 -25.27 -10.64 16.28
CA PHE A 68 -25.03 -9.70 15.20
C PHE A 68 -25.35 -10.32 13.83
N VAL A 69 -26.36 -9.76 13.16
CA VAL A 69 -26.74 -10.17 11.81
C VAL A 69 -26.11 -9.22 10.80
N VAL A 70 -25.26 -9.74 9.92
CA VAL A 70 -24.66 -8.96 8.83
C VAL A 70 -25.75 -8.40 7.91
N PRO A 71 -25.88 -7.07 7.77
CA PRO A 71 -26.91 -6.46 6.94
C PRO A 71 -26.76 -6.83 5.47
N ARG A 72 -27.88 -6.90 4.74
CA ARG A 72 -27.89 -7.13 3.29
C ARG A 72 -27.26 -5.95 2.54
N PRO A 73 -26.68 -6.16 1.35
CA PRO A 73 -26.15 -5.07 0.53
C PRO A 73 -27.19 -3.96 0.26
N SER A 74 -28.45 -4.33 0.04
CA SER A 74 -29.56 -3.38 -0.18
C SER A 74 -29.92 -2.56 1.07
N GLN A 75 -29.74 -3.13 2.27
CA GLN A 75 -29.96 -2.42 3.54
C GLN A 75 -28.85 -1.38 3.75
N LEU A 76 -27.59 -1.77 3.58
CA LEU A 76 -26.43 -0.87 3.69
C LEU A 76 -26.53 0.30 2.68
N LEU A 77 -27.00 0.03 1.46
CA LEU A 77 -27.26 1.06 0.46
C LEU A 77 -28.40 2.00 0.87
N THR A 78 -29.49 1.45 1.41
CA THR A 78 -30.64 2.25 1.89
C THR A 78 -30.22 3.16 3.03
N GLU A 79 -29.45 2.67 3.99
CA GLU A 79 -28.93 3.46 5.11
C GLU A 79 -28.06 4.62 4.65
N ARG A 80 -27.14 4.39 3.69
CA ARG A 80 -26.31 5.46 3.10
C ARG A 80 -27.12 6.51 2.35
N LYS A 81 -28.22 6.12 1.72
CA LYS A 81 -29.14 7.07 1.06
C LYS A 81 -29.98 7.84 2.07
N ALA A 82 -30.33 7.22 3.19
CA ALA A 82 -31.18 7.82 4.22
C ALA A 82 -30.42 8.76 5.17
N SER A 83 -29.13 8.52 5.43
CA SER A 83 -28.33 9.31 6.38
C SER A 83 -26.98 9.72 5.83
N ARG A 84 -26.61 10.99 6.04
CA ARG A 84 -25.29 11.54 5.67
C ARG A 84 -24.14 10.91 6.47
N THR A 85 -24.39 10.41 7.69
CA THR A 85 -23.37 9.81 8.56
C THR A 85 -23.29 8.28 8.46
N ALA A 86 -24.17 7.66 7.67
CA ALA A 86 -24.23 6.19 7.59
C ALA A 86 -22.94 5.55 7.08
N SER A 87 -22.21 6.18 6.14
CA SER A 87 -20.92 5.66 5.67
C SER A 87 -19.90 5.59 6.82
N THR A 88 -19.84 6.62 7.66
CA THR A 88 -18.95 6.67 8.84
C THR A 88 -19.34 5.62 9.88
N ASN A 89 -20.63 5.42 10.12
CA ASN A 89 -21.08 4.33 10.99
C ASN A 89 -20.64 2.97 10.42
N GLN A 90 -20.77 2.77 9.11
CA GLN A 90 -20.38 1.51 8.47
C GLN A 90 -18.87 1.25 8.56
N GLU A 91 -18.05 2.29 8.47
CA GLU A 91 -16.60 2.26 8.73
C GLU A 91 -16.29 1.89 10.18
N TRP A 92 -16.95 2.53 11.14
CA TRP A 92 -16.77 2.24 12.54
C TRP A 92 -17.18 0.81 12.90
N THR A 93 -18.27 0.29 12.32
CA THR A 93 -18.67 -1.11 12.50
C THR A 93 -17.57 -2.06 12.01
N ALA A 94 -17.03 -1.83 10.81
CA ALA A 94 -15.96 -2.67 10.25
C ALA A 94 -14.70 -2.63 11.13
N ASN A 95 -14.26 -1.43 11.51
CA ASN A 95 -13.09 -1.23 12.37
C ASN A 95 -13.29 -1.83 13.77
N TYR A 96 -14.49 -1.71 14.35
CA TYR A 96 -14.82 -2.33 15.63
C TYR A 96 -14.70 -3.85 15.55
N LEU A 97 -15.37 -4.49 14.58
CA LEU A 97 -15.30 -5.95 14.38
C LEU A 97 -13.85 -6.43 14.19
N TYR A 98 -13.05 -5.70 13.41
CA TYR A 98 -11.62 -5.99 13.24
C TYR A 98 -10.84 -5.86 14.55
N SER A 99 -11.01 -4.75 15.28
CA SER A 99 -10.28 -4.48 16.53
C SER A 99 -10.58 -5.48 17.65
N GLN A 100 -11.80 -6.03 17.67
CA GLN A 100 -12.22 -7.06 18.63
C GLN A 100 -11.80 -8.47 18.21
N GLY A 101 -11.14 -8.63 17.05
CA GLY A 101 -10.69 -9.93 16.56
C GLY A 101 -11.79 -10.78 15.91
N HIS A 102 -12.94 -10.19 15.59
CA HIS A 102 -14.04 -10.87 14.88
C HIS A 102 -13.81 -10.86 13.37
N PHE A 103 -12.69 -11.44 12.92
CA PHE A 103 -12.22 -11.31 11.53
C PHE A 103 -13.19 -11.92 10.50
N GLU A 104 -13.78 -13.08 10.76
CA GLU A 104 -14.75 -13.70 9.84
C GLU A 104 -16.00 -12.83 9.68
N THR A 105 -16.56 -12.33 10.79
CA THR A 105 -17.73 -11.45 10.78
C THR A 105 -17.42 -10.10 10.14
N CYS A 106 -16.24 -9.52 10.43
CA CYS A 106 -15.76 -8.31 9.79
C CYS A 106 -15.67 -8.49 8.27
N LEU A 107 -15.04 -9.57 7.80
CA LEU A 107 -14.91 -9.85 6.37
C LEU A 107 -16.27 -10.07 5.70
N SER A 108 -17.19 -10.78 6.37
CA SER A 108 -18.56 -11.00 5.89
C SER A 108 -19.34 -9.68 5.75
N TYR A 109 -19.18 -8.79 6.73
CA TYR A 109 -19.76 -7.45 6.72
C TYR A 109 -19.17 -6.59 5.60
N VAL A 110 -17.84 -6.57 5.46
CA VAL A 110 -17.16 -5.79 4.42
C VAL A 110 -17.48 -6.34 3.02
N ALA A 111 -17.64 -7.66 2.85
CA ALA A 111 -18.11 -8.24 1.59
C ALA A 111 -19.52 -7.75 1.24
N SER A 112 -20.45 -7.70 2.21
CA SER A 112 -21.78 -7.12 2.01
C SER A 112 -21.71 -5.64 1.62
N PHE A 113 -20.86 -4.88 2.30
CA PHE A 113 -20.62 -3.47 1.99
C PHE A 113 -20.05 -3.31 0.58
N ALA A 114 -19.05 -4.11 0.20
CA ALA A 114 -18.42 -4.08 -1.10
C ALA A 114 -19.44 -4.32 -2.24
N VAL A 115 -20.29 -5.34 -2.10
CA VAL A 115 -21.40 -5.58 -3.05
C VAL A 115 -22.35 -4.37 -3.11
N SER A 116 -22.64 -3.73 -1.97
CA SER A 116 -23.55 -2.57 -1.93
C SER A 116 -23.00 -1.32 -2.63
N VAL A 117 -21.69 -1.24 -2.85
CA VAL A 117 -21.03 -0.15 -3.59
C VAL A 117 -20.65 -0.55 -5.02
N GLY A 118 -21.00 -1.76 -5.45
CA GLY A 118 -20.76 -2.25 -6.81
C GLY A 118 -19.37 -2.86 -7.04
N ILE A 119 -18.71 -3.34 -5.98
CA ILE A 119 -17.50 -4.16 -6.14
C ILE A 119 -17.92 -5.58 -6.47
N ASP A 120 -17.48 -6.04 -7.63
CA ASP A 120 -17.80 -7.36 -8.14
C ASP A 120 -16.82 -8.40 -7.61
N PHE A 121 -17.36 -9.50 -7.08
CA PHE A 121 -16.59 -10.70 -6.77
C PHE A 121 -16.83 -11.73 -7.87
N PRO A 122 -15.80 -12.27 -8.51
CA PRO A 122 -15.95 -13.29 -9.55
C PRO A 122 -16.39 -14.61 -8.90
N ILE A 123 -17.69 -14.78 -8.75
CA ILE A 123 -18.32 -15.97 -8.18
C ILE A 123 -18.76 -16.84 -9.35
N ASP A 124 -18.03 -17.92 -9.63
CA ASP A 124 -18.39 -18.87 -10.68
C ASP A 124 -19.70 -19.57 -10.31
N SER A 125 -20.81 -19.16 -10.95
CA SER A 125 -22.14 -19.75 -10.73
C SER A 125 -22.30 -21.16 -11.34
N LYS A 126 -21.28 -21.70 -12.01
CA LYS A 126 -21.35 -23.00 -12.71
C LYS A 126 -20.40 -24.08 -12.21
N ASN A 127 -19.33 -23.75 -11.49
CA ASN A 127 -18.41 -24.73 -10.92
C ASN A 127 -18.22 -24.45 -9.43
N GLY A 128 -19.07 -25.04 -8.59
CA GLY A 128 -18.83 -25.06 -7.16
C GLY A 128 -17.40 -25.52 -6.87
N LEU A 129 -16.67 -24.75 -6.05
CA LEU A 129 -15.31 -25.07 -5.58
C LEU A 129 -14.21 -25.16 -6.65
N GLY A 130 -14.41 -24.65 -7.87
CA GLY A 130 -13.32 -24.50 -8.82
C GLY A 130 -12.32 -23.44 -8.34
N GLN A 131 -11.13 -23.86 -7.90
CA GLN A 131 -9.97 -22.99 -7.75
C GLN A 131 -9.67 -22.34 -9.11
N ARG A 132 -10.26 -21.16 -9.38
CA ARG A 132 -9.63 -20.26 -10.34
C ARG A 132 -8.28 -19.90 -9.74
N THR A 133 -7.22 -20.23 -10.46
CA THR A 133 -5.90 -19.66 -10.23
C THR A 133 -6.07 -18.15 -10.21
N ILE A 134 -5.70 -17.50 -9.11
CA ILE A 134 -5.69 -16.04 -9.10
C ILE A 134 -4.61 -15.64 -10.09
N ASN A 135 -5.01 -14.98 -11.17
CA ASN A 135 -4.08 -14.51 -12.18
C ASN A 135 -3.52 -13.16 -11.73
N GLU A 136 -2.25 -12.91 -12.05
CA GLU A 136 -1.64 -11.59 -11.86
C GLU A 136 -2.53 -10.51 -12.47
N HIS A 137 -2.84 -9.50 -11.66
CA HIS A 137 -3.76 -8.46 -12.06
C HIS A 137 -3.03 -7.43 -12.92
N ASP A 138 -3.20 -7.50 -14.24
CA ASP A 138 -2.64 -6.51 -15.16
C ASP A 138 -3.50 -5.24 -15.18
N SER A 139 -3.21 -4.36 -14.23
CA SER A 139 -3.93 -3.09 -14.07
C SER A 139 -3.59 -2.05 -15.14
N SER A 140 -2.54 -2.28 -15.94
CA SER A 140 -2.10 -1.37 -17.02
C SER A 140 -3.10 -1.27 -18.19
N GLN A 141 -4.00 -2.25 -18.32
CA GLN A 141 -4.96 -2.35 -19.43
C GLN A 141 -6.37 -1.85 -19.07
N LEU A 142 -6.62 -1.44 -17.82
CA LEU A 142 -7.96 -1.06 -17.38
C LEU A 142 -8.27 0.40 -17.70
N VAL A 143 -9.47 0.67 -18.21
CA VAL A 143 -9.97 2.05 -18.36
C VAL A 143 -10.41 2.55 -16.99
N LEU A 144 -9.58 3.42 -16.40
CA LEU A 144 -9.70 3.92 -15.04
C LEU A 144 -10.69 5.10 -14.90
N ARG A 145 -11.91 4.92 -15.44
CA ARG A 145 -13.00 5.91 -15.28
C ARG A 145 -13.97 5.46 -14.19
N ARG A 146 -14.29 6.40 -13.30
CA ARG A 146 -15.41 6.21 -12.36
C ARG A 146 -16.74 6.25 -13.10
N SER A 147 -17.59 5.26 -12.85
CA SER A 147 -18.97 5.17 -13.32
C SER A 147 -19.82 6.32 -12.75
N SER A 148 -21.02 6.55 -13.28
CA SER A 148 -21.93 7.58 -12.73
C SER A 148 -22.25 7.32 -11.25
N GLN A 149 -22.48 6.05 -10.90
CA GLN A 149 -22.77 5.63 -9.54
C GLN A 149 -21.58 5.88 -8.59
N GLU A 150 -20.35 5.60 -9.04
CA GLU A 150 -19.15 5.88 -8.25
C GLU A 150 -18.92 7.38 -8.08
N ARG A 151 -19.29 8.19 -9.09
CA ARG A 151 -19.19 9.66 -9.00
C ARG A 151 -20.14 10.22 -7.93
N GLU A 152 -21.35 9.69 -7.83
CA GLU A 152 -22.29 10.05 -6.76
C GLU A 152 -21.74 9.69 -5.37
N LEU A 153 -20.98 8.60 -5.26
CA LEU A 153 -20.33 8.16 -4.02
C LEU A 153 -19.00 8.88 -3.71
N THR A 154 -18.51 9.76 -4.60
CA THR A 154 -17.18 10.40 -4.49
C THR A 154 -16.96 11.11 -3.16
N LYS A 155 -18.01 11.70 -2.57
CA LYS A 155 -17.92 12.42 -1.29
C LYS A 155 -17.54 11.52 -0.11
N ASN A 156 -17.85 10.22 -0.19
CA ASN A 156 -17.59 9.23 0.87
C ASN A 156 -16.52 8.21 0.44
N TRP A 157 -15.77 8.50 -0.61
CA TRP A 157 -14.89 7.52 -1.23
C TRP A 157 -13.67 7.17 -0.38
N GLY A 158 -13.23 8.08 0.50
CA GLY A 158 -12.22 7.78 1.53
C GLY A 158 -12.71 6.69 2.49
N THR A 159 -13.86 6.92 3.12
CA THR A 159 -14.54 5.97 3.99
C THR A 159 -14.77 4.60 3.34
N ILE A 160 -15.15 4.56 2.05
CA ILE A 160 -15.28 3.30 1.31
C ILE A 160 -13.94 2.55 1.29
N LYS A 161 -12.83 3.23 1.02
CA LYS A 161 -11.50 2.62 1.03
C LYS A 161 -11.11 2.11 2.41
N ASP A 162 -11.44 2.85 3.47
CA ASP A 162 -11.12 2.44 4.85
C ASP A 162 -11.92 1.19 5.29
N VAL A 163 -13.19 1.09 4.88
CA VAL A 163 -13.99 -0.14 5.10
C VAL A 163 -13.38 -1.33 4.36
N ILE A 164 -12.98 -1.14 3.10
CA ILE A 164 -12.36 -2.20 2.29
C ILE A 164 -11.01 -2.61 2.87
N ASP A 165 -10.19 -1.65 3.35
CA ASP A 165 -8.93 -1.90 4.03
C ASP A 165 -9.11 -2.78 5.26
N ALA A 166 -10.11 -2.50 6.11
CA ALA A 166 -10.45 -3.35 7.24
C ALA A 166 -10.83 -4.78 6.83
N GLY A 167 -11.54 -4.94 5.71
CA GLY A 167 -11.84 -6.25 5.12
C GLY A 167 -10.60 -6.99 4.66
N ILE A 168 -9.69 -6.31 3.95
CA ILE A 168 -8.43 -6.90 3.48
C ILE A 168 -7.55 -7.34 4.65
N ARG A 169 -7.43 -6.51 5.70
CA ARG A 169 -6.70 -6.88 6.91
C ARG A 169 -7.32 -8.08 7.62
N SER A 170 -8.65 -8.16 7.66
CA SER A 170 -9.36 -9.33 8.20
C SER A 170 -9.10 -10.59 7.36
N LEU A 171 -9.16 -10.47 6.04
CA LEU A 171 -8.86 -11.54 5.09
C LEU A 171 -7.43 -12.04 5.23
N LEU A 172 -6.45 -11.12 5.26
CA LEU A 172 -5.03 -11.43 5.51
C LEU A 172 -4.85 -12.18 6.82
N THR A 173 -5.50 -11.70 7.88
CA THR A 173 -5.44 -12.34 9.19
C THR A 173 -5.97 -13.76 9.12
N ILE A 174 -7.12 -13.98 8.49
CA ILE A 174 -7.70 -15.31 8.28
C ILE A 174 -6.76 -16.20 7.44
N LEU A 175 -6.25 -15.72 6.31
CA LEU A 175 -5.37 -16.49 5.42
C LEU A 175 -4.09 -16.97 6.13
N ARG A 176 -3.54 -16.15 7.03
CA ARG A 176 -2.33 -16.47 7.80
C ARG A 176 -2.57 -17.47 8.94
N TYR A 177 -3.83 -17.72 9.33
CA TYR A 177 -4.14 -18.74 10.33
C TYR A 177 -4.12 -20.15 9.70
N ALA A 178 -3.26 -21.02 10.23
CA ALA A 178 -3.01 -22.38 9.71
C ALA A 178 -4.25 -23.31 9.60
N THR A 179 -5.34 -22.98 10.30
CA THR A 179 -6.60 -23.76 10.33
C THR A 179 -7.76 -23.07 9.63
N ALA A 180 -7.49 -22.03 8.84
CA ALA A 180 -8.54 -21.24 8.21
C ALA A 180 -9.38 -22.06 7.23
N LYS A 181 -10.71 -21.89 7.34
CA LYS A 181 -11.63 -22.42 6.33
C LYS A 181 -11.40 -21.67 5.01
N PRO A 182 -11.45 -22.35 3.85
CA PRO A 182 -11.24 -21.70 2.55
C PRO A 182 -12.42 -20.80 2.14
N SER A 183 -13.49 -20.75 2.94
CA SER A 183 -14.68 -19.94 2.69
C SER A 183 -15.28 -19.40 3.99
N ILE A 184 -16.03 -18.31 3.86
CA ILE A 184 -16.85 -17.69 4.92
C ILE A 184 -18.30 -17.60 4.46
N ASP A 185 -19.22 -17.36 5.40
CA ASP A 185 -20.60 -17.05 5.08
C ASP A 185 -20.76 -15.54 4.78
N ALA A 186 -21.28 -15.19 3.61
CA ALA A 186 -21.48 -13.80 3.20
C ALA A 186 -22.68 -13.65 2.26
N TRP A 187 -23.07 -12.40 1.96
CA TRP A 187 -24.08 -12.12 0.94
C TRP A 187 -23.50 -12.30 -0.47
N VAL A 188 -24.05 -13.26 -1.21
CA VAL A 188 -23.65 -13.62 -2.58
C VAL A 188 -24.68 -13.09 -3.59
N PRO A 189 -24.26 -12.26 -4.57
CA PRO A 189 -25.12 -11.84 -5.68
C PRO A 189 -25.57 -13.05 -6.52
N GLN A 190 -26.87 -13.16 -6.84
CA GLN A 190 -27.35 -14.14 -7.81
C GLN A 190 -27.14 -13.62 -9.23
N THR A 191 -26.39 -14.36 -10.04
CA THR A 191 -26.25 -14.09 -11.48
C THR A 191 -27.54 -14.52 -12.20
N SER A 192 -28.56 -13.66 -12.20
CA SER A 192 -29.65 -13.76 -13.16
C SER A 192 -29.75 -12.45 -13.92
N ASN A 193 -29.57 -12.52 -15.24
CA ASN A 193 -29.88 -11.45 -16.19
C ASN A 193 -31.30 -10.95 -15.90
N MET A 194 -31.47 -9.81 -15.23
CA MET A 194 -32.65 -8.92 -15.16
C MET A 194 -32.55 -8.07 -13.88
N GLU A 195 -32.05 -6.83 -14.04
CA GLU A 195 -32.34 -5.55 -13.33
C GLU A 195 -32.58 -5.48 -11.81
N THR A 196 -32.62 -6.57 -11.06
CA THR A 196 -32.70 -6.61 -9.59
C THR A 196 -31.80 -7.72 -9.06
N SER A 197 -30.55 -7.38 -8.76
CA SER A 197 -29.55 -8.29 -8.21
C SER A 197 -30.01 -8.80 -6.84
N THR A 198 -30.71 -9.93 -6.80
CA THR A 198 -31.10 -10.57 -5.54
C THR A 198 -29.87 -11.20 -4.91
N CYS A 199 -29.58 -10.84 -3.66
CA CYS A 199 -28.47 -11.42 -2.90
C CYS A 199 -29.00 -12.49 -1.94
N HIS A 200 -28.27 -13.59 -1.78
CA HIS A 200 -28.59 -14.64 -0.80
C HIS A 200 -27.43 -14.83 0.15
N TRP A 201 -27.71 -15.28 1.38
CA TRP A 201 -26.68 -15.62 2.35
C TRP A 201 -26.13 -17.01 2.00
N GLY A 202 -24.81 -17.12 1.83
CA GLY A 202 -24.17 -18.37 1.41
C GLY A 202 -22.66 -18.33 1.56
N LYS A 203 -22.00 -19.42 1.20
CA LYS A 203 -20.54 -19.53 1.31
C LYS A 203 -19.83 -18.90 0.14
N ILE A 204 -18.85 -18.04 0.43
CA ILE A 204 -17.95 -17.43 -0.55
C ILE A 204 -16.50 -17.84 -0.28
N SER A 205 -15.76 -18.14 -1.34
CA SER A 205 -14.34 -18.47 -1.25
C SER A 205 -13.50 -17.26 -0.84
N LEU A 206 -12.55 -17.46 0.08
CA LEU A 206 -11.57 -16.43 0.45
C LEU A 206 -10.78 -15.95 -0.76
N HIS A 207 -10.46 -16.83 -1.71
CA HIS A 207 -9.78 -16.45 -2.96
C HIS A 207 -10.65 -15.59 -3.88
N ALA A 208 -11.97 -15.84 -3.94
CA ALA A 208 -12.88 -15.02 -4.74
C ALA A 208 -13.00 -13.60 -4.16
N LEU A 209 -13.08 -13.51 -2.82
CA LEU A 209 -13.02 -12.23 -2.11
C LEU A 209 -11.70 -11.51 -2.36
N ALA A 210 -10.57 -12.22 -2.21
CA ALA A 210 -9.24 -11.67 -2.44
C ALA A 210 -9.09 -11.07 -3.84
N ASN A 211 -9.56 -11.79 -4.86
CA ASN A 211 -9.49 -11.33 -6.25
C ASN A 211 -10.34 -10.06 -6.48
N GLY A 212 -11.56 -10.01 -5.95
CA GLY A 212 -12.41 -8.82 -6.05
C GLY A 212 -11.82 -7.61 -5.32
N PHE A 213 -11.29 -7.81 -4.12
CA PHE A 213 -10.62 -6.75 -3.35
C PHE A 213 -9.36 -6.26 -4.05
N LEU A 214 -8.47 -7.15 -4.53
CA LEU A 214 -7.26 -6.75 -5.25
C LEU A 214 -7.60 -5.99 -6.54
N THR A 215 -8.59 -6.46 -7.30
CA THR A 215 -9.05 -5.77 -8.51
C THR A 215 -9.51 -4.34 -8.20
N PHE A 216 -10.33 -4.17 -7.16
CA PHE A 216 -10.77 -2.86 -6.71
C PHE A 216 -9.60 -1.98 -6.23
N CYS A 217 -8.72 -2.53 -5.39
CA CYS A 217 -7.62 -1.78 -4.79
C CYS A 217 -6.61 -1.33 -5.82
N MET A 218 -6.15 -2.23 -6.69
CA MET A 218 -5.18 -1.89 -7.73
C MET A 218 -5.73 -0.84 -8.70
N ARG A 219 -7.02 -0.91 -9.05
CA ARG A 219 -7.71 0.15 -9.80
C ARG A 219 -7.69 1.48 -9.05
N GLU A 220 -8.03 1.49 -7.77
CA GLU A 220 -8.13 2.72 -6.99
C GLU A 220 -6.78 3.36 -6.66
N ILE A 221 -5.74 2.54 -6.45
CA ILE A 221 -4.36 2.99 -6.27
C ILE A 221 -3.91 3.72 -7.54
N ARG A 222 -4.17 3.14 -8.72
CA ARG A 222 -3.83 3.77 -10.01
C ARG A 222 -4.64 5.03 -10.31
N ILE A 223 -5.96 5.04 -10.07
CA ILE A 223 -6.78 6.26 -10.18
C ILE A 223 -6.23 7.35 -9.26
N GLY A 224 -5.89 7.00 -8.01
CA GLY A 224 -5.31 7.91 -7.03
C GLY A 224 -3.96 8.47 -7.46
N ALA A 225 -3.28 7.78 -8.36
CA ALA A 225 -2.06 8.23 -8.97
C ALA A 225 -2.22 9.03 -10.28
N VAL A 226 -3.45 9.44 -10.60
CA VAL A 226 -3.80 10.24 -11.80
C VAL A 226 -3.68 9.45 -13.11
N ASP A 227 -3.63 8.12 -13.02
CA ASP A 227 -3.80 7.23 -14.18
C ASP A 227 -5.26 7.20 -14.62
N SER A 228 -5.70 8.22 -15.36
CA SER A 228 -7.10 8.33 -15.82
C SER A 228 -7.32 7.85 -17.27
N ARG A 229 -6.23 7.75 -18.05
CA ARG A 229 -6.12 7.12 -19.38
C ARG A 229 -4.67 6.81 -19.79
N ALA A 230 -3.69 7.57 -19.28
CA ALA A 230 -2.25 7.45 -19.59
C ALA A 230 -1.38 8.07 -18.47
N GLY A 231 -1.79 7.99 -17.20
CA GLY A 231 -1.12 8.69 -16.10
C GLY A 231 0.03 7.89 -15.49
N TYR A 232 0.65 7.05 -16.30
CA TYR A 232 1.79 6.20 -15.96
C TYR A 232 2.45 5.59 -17.21
N SER A 233 1.70 5.48 -18.31
CA SER A 233 2.21 5.11 -19.64
C SER A 233 2.59 6.34 -20.48
N GLY A 234 3.65 6.22 -21.28
CA GLY A 234 4.13 7.31 -22.14
C GLY A 234 4.90 8.40 -21.38
N MET A 235 5.47 8.06 -20.23
CA MET A 235 6.60 8.76 -19.60
C MET A 235 7.91 8.47 -20.33
N ILE A 236 7.96 7.46 -21.20
CA ILE A 236 9.09 7.25 -22.10
C ILE A 236 8.90 8.07 -23.37
N ILE A 237 9.85 8.97 -23.63
CA ILE A 237 9.97 9.72 -24.89
C ILE A 237 11.07 9.10 -25.75
N ARG A 238 10.86 9.10 -27.06
CA ARG A 238 11.91 8.77 -28.03
C ARG A 238 12.54 10.09 -28.48
N SER A 239 13.88 10.18 -28.44
CA SER A 239 14.59 11.38 -28.83
C SER A 239 14.30 11.74 -30.29
N GLU A 240 13.99 13.01 -30.56
CA GLU A 240 13.73 13.52 -31.90
C GLU A 240 15.01 13.66 -32.75
N ASN A 241 16.19 13.56 -32.12
CA ASN A 241 17.49 13.88 -32.72
C ASN A 241 18.22 12.68 -33.38
N GLY A 242 17.49 11.61 -33.74
CA GLY A 242 18.07 10.46 -34.47
C GLY A 242 18.87 9.47 -33.63
N ASP A 243 19.21 9.81 -32.38
CA ASP A 243 19.66 8.83 -31.38
C ASP A 243 18.44 8.04 -30.88
N LEU A 244 18.38 6.75 -31.23
CA LEU A 244 17.26 5.85 -30.93
C LEU A 244 17.07 5.51 -29.45
N LYS A 245 17.82 6.14 -28.53
CA LYS A 245 17.78 5.79 -27.11
C LYS A 245 16.50 6.32 -26.46
N PRO A 246 15.69 5.46 -25.80
CA PRO A 246 14.55 5.90 -25.02
C PRO A 246 15.03 6.74 -23.82
N ALA A 247 14.26 7.74 -23.43
CA ALA A 247 14.53 8.58 -22.27
C ALA A 247 13.24 8.80 -21.44
N VAL A 248 13.40 9.08 -20.14
CA VAL A 248 12.27 9.39 -19.26
C VAL A 248 11.93 10.88 -19.37
N ASP A 249 10.65 11.19 -19.58
CA ASP A 249 10.07 12.52 -19.51
C ASP A 249 10.03 12.97 -18.05
N VAL A 250 11.08 13.71 -17.64
CA VAL A 250 11.24 14.22 -16.28
C VAL A 250 10.14 15.21 -15.90
N GLU A 251 9.55 15.91 -16.87
CA GLU A 251 8.48 16.86 -16.59
C GLU A 251 7.19 16.11 -16.25
N LYS A 252 6.83 15.09 -17.04
CA LYS A 252 5.73 14.18 -16.69
C LYS A 252 5.96 13.50 -15.35
N LEU A 253 7.19 13.07 -15.07
CA LEU A 253 7.53 12.45 -13.79
C LEU A 253 7.25 13.38 -12.59
N ARG A 254 7.58 14.67 -12.71
CA ARG A 254 7.42 15.67 -11.64
C ARG A 254 5.97 16.02 -11.34
N ILE A 255 5.11 15.99 -12.36
CA ILE A 255 3.68 16.27 -12.19
C ILE A 255 2.89 15.05 -11.69
N GLN A 256 3.52 13.87 -11.59
CA GLN A 256 2.85 12.68 -11.09
C GLN A 256 2.49 12.80 -9.62
N ASN A 257 1.28 12.36 -9.29
CA ASN A 257 0.84 12.21 -7.91
C ASN A 257 1.13 10.77 -7.48
N TRP A 258 2.21 10.54 -6.74
CA TRP A 258 2.67 9.19 -6.43
C TRP A 258 1.78 8.39 -5.47
N THR A 259 0.76 8.98 -4.83
CA THR A 259 -0.52 8.33 -4.45
C THR A 259 -1.38 9.26 -3.57
N VAL A 260 -2.71 9.08 -3.61
CA VAL A 260 -3.67 9.58 -2.59
C VAL A 260 -4.10 8.45 -1.60
N THR A 261 -3.74 7.19 -1.87
CA THR A 261 -4.25 6.00 -1.12
C THR A 261 -3.14 5.05 -0.67
N HIS A 262 -2.09 5.58 -0.05
CA HIS A 262 -0.95 4.77 0.40
C HIS A 262 -1.36 3.64 1.37
N GLY A 263 -2.32 3.84 2.28
CA GLY A 263 -2.81 2.77 3.16
C GLY A 263 -3.32 1.54 2.39
N LEU A 264 -4.15 1.78 1.38
CA LEU A 264 -4.69 0.74 0.50
C LEU A 264 -3.60 0.05 -0.34
N ALA A 265 -2.58 0.79 -0.76
CA ALA A 265 -1.45 0.23 -1.49
C ALA A 265 -0.63 -0.74 -0.64
N LEU A 266 -0.42 -0.41 0.64
CA LEU A 266 0.27 -1.29 1.57
C LEU A 266 -0.50 -2.59 1.80
N THR A 267 -1.79 -2.50 2.11
CA THR A 267 -2.59 -3.70 2.41
C THR A 267 -2.90 -4.55 1.18
N ALA A 268 -3.05 -3.94 0.01
CA ALA A 268 -3.14 -4.67 -1.26
C ALA A 268 -1.84 -5.40 -1.60
N GLY A 269 -0.68 -4.77 -1.36
CA GLY A 269 0.63 -5.40 -1.52
C GLY A 269 0.81 -6.61 -0.61
N ASP A 270 0.49 -6.47 0.68
CA ASP A 270 0.51 -7.57 1.65
C ASP A 270 -0.41 -8.73 1.22
N LEU A 271 -1.62 -8.43 0.75
CA LEU A 271 -2.57 -9.45 0.27
C LEU A 271 -2.08 -10.13 -1.01
N ALA A 272 -1.54 -9.37 -1.96
CA ALA A 272 -0.97 -9.92 -3.18
C ALA A 272 0.21 -10.86 -2.87
N LEU A 273 1.11 -10.46 -1.96
CA LEU A 273 2.22 -11.28 -1.52
C LEU A 273 1.75 -12.59 -0.85
N GLU A 274 0.76 -12.52 0.04
CA GLU A 274 0.18 -13.69 0.71
C GLU A 274 -0.42 -14.70 -0.30
N LEU A 275 -0.93 -14.22 -1.43
CA LEU A 275 -1.49 -15.04 -2.50
C LEU A 275 -0.46 -15.49 -3.54
N GLY A 276 0.82 -15.11 -3.39
CA GLY A 276 1.89 -15.43 -4.34
C GLY A 276 1.84 -14.61 -5.65
N LEU A 277 1.14 -13.48 -5.66
CA LEU A 277 1.01 -12.56 -6.80
C LEU A 277 2.13 -11.52 -6.75
N HIS A 278 3.37 -11.98 -6.97
CA HIS A 278 4.57 -11.19 -6.74
C HIS A 278 4.62 -9.92 -7.59
N ARG A 279 4.19 -9.95 -8.86
CA ARG A 279 4.19 -8.75 -9.69
C ARG A 279 3.22 -7.72 -9.13
N THR A 280 1.98 -8.12 -8.84
CA THR A 280 0.97 -7.23 -8.24
C THR A 280 1.46 -6.63 -6.92
N ALA A 281 2.15 -7.42 -6.08
CA ALA A 281 2.74 -6.94 -4.83
C ALA A 281 3.83 -5.87 -5.06
N ILE A 282 4.74 -6.11 -6.02
CA ILE A 282 5.77 -5.15 -6.43
C ILE A 282 5.13 -3.82 -6.87
N GLU A 283 4.08 -3.86 -7.70
CA GLU A 283 3.39 -2.65 -8.16
C GLU A 283 2.85 -1.85 -6.96
N ALA A 284 2.13 -2.51 -6.05
CA ALA A 284 1.50 -1.87 -4.90
C ALA A 284 2.51 -1.28 -3.91
N HIS A 285 3.53 -2.04 -3.52
CA HIS A 285 4.56 -1.57 -2.59
C HIS A 285 5.48 -0.50 -3.19
N THR A 286 5.74 -0.55 -4.50
CA THR A 286 6.50 0.51 -5.18
C THR A 286 5.75 1.84 -5.10
N LEU A 287 4.44 1.84 -5.38
CA LEU A 287 3.62 3.06 -5.30
C LEU A 287 3.52 3.59 -3.87
N PHE A 288 3.42 2.70 -2.88
CA PHE A 288 3.51 3.09 -1.48
C PHE A 288 4.84 3.80 -1.16
N LEU A 289 5.97 3.21 -1.55
CA LEU A 289 7.31 3.75 -1.31
C LEU A 289 7.55 5.06 -2.07
N ALA A 290 7.04 5.18 -3.30
CA ALA A 290 7.13 6.40 -4.09
C ALA A 290 6.44 7.58 -3.38
N ALA A 291 5.32 7.32 -2.72
CA ALA A 291 4.58 8.35 -1.98
C ALA A 291 5.14 8.65 -0.58
N ARG A 292 5.54 7.62 0.17
CA ARG A 292 5.90 7.75 1.60
C ARG A 292 7.41 7.80 1.86
N GLY A 293 8.21 7.49 0.85
CA GLY A 293 9.65 7.34 0.95
C GLY A 293 10.08 5.94 1.44
N GLN A 294 11.39 5.75 1.56
CA GLN A 294 12.02 4.51 1.97
C GLN A 294 11.62 4.09 3.40
N MET A 295 10.72 3.12 3.52
CA MET A 295 10.32 2.51 4.79
C MET A 295 10.88 1.10 4.90
N TRP A 296 11.70 0.84 5.91
CA TRP A 296 12.47 -0.40 6.02
C TRP A 296 11.61 -1.68 5.92
N ARG A 297 10.44 -1.74 6.58
CA ARG A 297 9.55 -2.91 6.51
C ARG A 297 9.05 -3.20 5.10
N VAL A 298 8.66 -2.15 4.39
CA VAL A 298 8.13 -2.27 3.02
C VAL A 298 9.25 -2.53 2.02
N LEU A 299 10.45 -1.99 2.26
CA LEU A 299 11.64 -2.32 1.46
C LEU A 299 12.05 -3.79 1.62
N LEU A 300 11.93 -4.38 2.82
CA LEU A 300 12.15 -5.81 3.03
C LEU A 300 11.10 -6.66 2.32
N ALA A 301 9.82 -6.28 2.40
CA ALA A 301 8.74 -6.95 1.66
C ALA A 301 8.99 -6.89 0.14
N LEU A 302 9.31 -5.70 -0.38
CA LEU A 302 9.65 -5.49 -1.78
C LEU A 302 10.87 -6.34 -2.22
N ALA A 303 11.92 -6.41 -1.40
CA ALA A 303 13.08 -7.26 -1.71
C ALA A 303 12.70 -8.75 -1.80
N ASN A 304 11.84 -9.23 -0.90
CA ASN A 304 11.31 -10.59 -0.92
C ASN A 304 10.42 -10.86 -2.15
N GLU A 305 9.59 -9.90 -2.52
CA GLU A 305 8.74 -9.99 -3.71
C GLU A 305 9.56 -10.04 -5.00
N LEU A 306 10.57 -9.17 -5.12
CA LEU A 306 11.48 -9.14 -6.26
C LEU A 306 12.29 -10.44 -6.38
N ALA A 307 12.78 -10.98 -5.26
CA ALA A 307 13.50 -12.24 -5.25
C ALA A 307 12.59 -13.44 -5.59
N SER A 308 11.38 -13.48 -5.04
CA SER A 308 10.40 -14.51 -5.37
C SER A 308 9.94 -14.43 -6.83
N TYR A 309 9.78 -13.21 -7.36
CA TYR A 309 9.45 -12.99 -8.77
C TYR A 309 10.61 -13.38 -9.70
N HIS A 310 11.84 -13.05 -9.34
CA HIS A 310 13.05 -13.51 -10.03
C HIS A 310 13.07 -15.04 -10.16
N ASP A 311 12.84 -15.76 -9.06
CA ASP A 311 12.84 -17.23 -9.05
C ASP A 311 11.67 -17.81 -9.84
N SER A 312 10.50 -17.16 -9.79
CA SER A 312 9.35 -17.54 -10.61
C SER A 312 9.65 -17.40 -12.10
N LEU A 313 10.24 -16.28 -12.53
CA LEU A 313 10.63 -16.08 -13.93
C LEU A 313 11.68 -17.10 -14.38
N ALA A 314 12.67 -17.39 -13.53
CA ALA A 314 13.69 -18.41 -13.79
C ALA A 314 13.07 -19.81 -13.98
N LYS A 315 12.18 -20.23 -13.07
CA LYS A 315 11.52 -21.55 -13.11
C LYS A 315 10.67 -21.75 -14.36
N HIS A 316 10.03 -20.68 -14.84
CA HIS A 316 9.18 -20.73 -16.03
C HIS A 316 9.95 -20.44 -17.34
N ASN A 317 11.28 -20.29 -17.29
CA ASN A 317 12.12 -19.87 -18.42
C ASN A 317 11.58 -18.61 -19.13
N ARG A 318 11.14 -17.63 -18.34
CA ARG A 318 10.67 -16.33 -18.80
C ARG A 318 11.70 -15.24 -18.46
N ALA A 319 11.73 -14.19 -19.29
CA ALA A 319 12.69 -13.10 -19.25
C ALA A 319 14.16 -13.51 -19.52
N SER A 320 14.93 -12.58 -20.07
CA SER A 320 16.37 -12.78 -20.29
C SER A 320 17.13 -12.81 -18.96
N THR A 321 18.34 -13.38 -18.95
CA THR A 321 19.21 -13.37 -17.77
C THR A 321 19.52 -11.94 -17.30
N LYS A 322 19.82 -11.02 -18.24
CA LYS A 322 20.07 -9.60 -17.91
C LYS A 322 18.84 -8.97 -17.23
N ALA A 323 17.65 -9.29 -17.69
CA ALA A 323 16.42 -8.72 -17.14
C ALA A 323 15.96 -9.35 -15.82
N ARG A 324 16.38 -10.59 -15.53
CA ARG A 324 16.27 -11.17 -14.18
C ARG A 324 17.29 -10.53 -13.23
N GLU A 325 18.51 -10.25 -13.72
CA GLU A 325 19.55 -9.60 -12.93
C GLU A 325 19.16 -8.20 -12.44
N SER A 326 18.37 -7.44 -13.22
CA SER A 326 17.85 -6.14 -12.75
C SER A 326 16.97 -6.26 -11.51
N LEU A 327 16.17 -7.34 -11.38
CA LEU A 327 15.37 -7.59 -10.18
C LEU A 327 16.27 -7.87 -8.96
N LYS A 328 17.36 -8.61 -9.15
CA LYS A 328 18.37 -8.87 -8.11
C LYS A 328 19.06 -7.59 -7.66
N VAL A 329 19.42 -6.71 -8.60
CA VAL A 329 20.00 -5.39 -8.30
C VAL A 329 19.04 -4.56 -7.44
N VAL A 330 17.77 -4.46 -7.84
CA VAL A 330 16.76 -3.69 -7.10
C VAL A 330 16.51 -4.29 -5.71
N ALA A 331 16.40 -5.62 -5.60
CA ALA A 331 16.19 -6.31 -4.32
C ALA A 331 17.36 -6.08 -3.36
N SER A 332 18.59 -6.18 -3.86
CA SER A 332 19.81 -5.96 -3.08
C SER A 332 19.93 -4.51 -2.62
N ALA A 333 19.61 -3.55 -3.49
CA ALA A 333 19.56 -2.13 -3.12
C ALA A 333 18.46 -1.85 -2.08
N ALA A 334 17.30 -2.50 -2.22
CA ALA A 334 16.21 -2.39 -1.24
C ALA A 334 16.62 -2.93 0.13
N ILE A 335 17.40 -4.02 0.21
CA ILE A 335 17.95 -4.54 1.47
C ILE A 335 18.88 -3.51 2.13
N VAL A 336 19.84 -2.97 1.39
CA VAL A 336 20.76 -1.96 1.94
C VAL A 336 19.98 -0.74 2.44
N ALA A 337 19.06 -0.24 1.62
CA ALA A 337 18.20 0.87 1.99
C ALA A 337 17.32 0.55 3.21
N ALA A 338 16.84 -0.69 3.35
CA ALA A 338 16.07 -1.13 4.50
C ALA A 338 16.90 -1.12 5.79
N ILE A 339 18.13 -1.66 5.75
CA ILE A 339 19.04 -1.64 6.91
C ILE A 339 19.37 -0.20 7.31
N GLN A 340 19.67 0.67 6.32
CA GLN A 340 19.94 2.09 6.57
C GLN A 340 18.72 2.82 7.17
N ALA A 341 17.52 2.55 6.66
CA ALA A 341 16.28 3.18 7.10
C ALA A 341 15.72 2.57 8.40
N ALA A 342 16.20 1.39 8.82
CA ALA A 342 15.77 0.77 10.06
C ALA A 342 16.29 1.58 11.28
N PRO A 343 15.48 1.74 12.33
CA PRO A 343 15.94 2.31 13.59
C PRO A 343 17.16 1.55 14.10
N ARG A 344 18.18 2.26 14.60
CA ARG A 344 19.45 1.66 15.07
C ARG A 344 19.27 0.37 15.91
N PRO A 345 18.38 0.31 16.92
CA PRO A 345 18.22 -0.89 17.73
C PRO A 345 17.74 -2.13 16.95
N ARG A 346 17.09 -1.92 15.80
CA ARG A 346 16.49 -2.98 14.97
C ARG A 346 17.36 -3.39 13.80
N ARG A 347 18.49 -2.72 13.54
CA ARG A 347 19.35 -3.04 12.39
C ARG A 347 19.91 -4.46 12.46
N ILE A 348 20.28 -4.90 13.66
CA ILE A 348 20.74 -6.28 13.91
C ILE A 348 19.58 -7.27 13.71
N GLU A 349 18.39 -7.01 14.25
CA GLU A 349 17.19 -7.85 14.02
C GLU A 349 16.88 -8.00 12.52
N VAL A 350 16.94 -6.90 11.77
CA VAL A 350 16.71 -6.90 10.33
C VAL A 350 17.79 -7.72 9.61
N ALA A 351 19.06 -7.50 9.95
CA ALA A 351 20.17 -8.25 9.36
C ALA A 351 20.08 -9.75 9.68
N GLU A 352 19.71 -10.12 10.91
CA GLU A 352 19.51 -11.51 11.31
C GLU A 352 18.41 -12.17 10.48
N SER A 353 17.30 -11.47 10.23
CA SER A 353 16.22 -11.95 9.37
C SER A 353 16.67 -12.21 7.92
N ILE A 354 17.62 -11.42 7.42
CA ILE A 354 18.14 -11.53 6.05
C ILE A 354 19.22 -12.62 5.96
N ILE A 355 20.22 -12.59 6.83
CA ILE A 355 21.46 -13.37 6.72
C ILE A 355 21.29 -14.73 7.40
N THR A 356 20.76 -14.76 8.62
CA THR A 356 20.66 -15.99 9.42
C THR A 356 19.39 -16.77 9.07
N HIS A 357 18.25 -16.08 9.06
CA HIS A 357 16.96 -16.73 8.81
C HIS A 357 16.59 -16.86 7.34
N LEU A 358 17.32 -16.17 6.45
CA LEU A 358 17.13 -16.26 4.99
C LEU A 358 15.68 -16.04 4.56
N ARG A 359 14.97 -15.12 5.24
CA ARG A 359 13.53 -14.86 5.02
C ARG A 359 13.23 -13.90 3.89
N VAL A 360 14.24 -13.22 3.36
CA VAL A 360 14.07 -12.09 2.44
C VAL A 360 14.63 -12.39 1.05
N VAL A 361 15.80 -13.02 0.95
CA VAL A 361 16.43 -13.38 -0.33
C VAL A 361 17.00 -14.79 -0.27
N PRO A 362 17.16 -15.46 -1.42
CA PRO A 362 17.76 -16.79 -1.49
C PRO A 362 19.15 -16.83 -0.84
N ALA A 363 19.43 -17.93 -0.13
CA ALA A 363 20.73 -18.19 0.51
C ALA A 363 21.91 -18.00 -0.44
N GLN A 364 21.71 -18.39 -1.70
CA GLN A 364 22.71 -18.28 -2.76
C GLN A 364 23.20 -16.84 -2.94
N TRP A 365 22.32 -15.84 -2.90
CA TRP A 365 22.71 -14.44 -3.09
C TRP A 365 23.60 -13.93 -1.95
N ILE A 366 23.33 -14.39 -0.72
CA ILE A 366 24.14 -14.07 0.44
C ILE A 366 25.49 -14.80 0.36
N SER A 367 25.51 -16.09 0.05
CA SER A 367 26.76 -16.85 -0.05
C SER A 367 27.68 -16.33 -1.15
N GLU A 368 27.13 -15.95 -2.31
CA GLU A 368 27.91 -15.39 -3.43
C GLU A 368 28.59 -14.07 -3.02
N THR A 369 27.90 -13.22 -2.27
CA THR A 369 28.43 -11.90 -1.88
C THR A 369 29.42 -11.95 -0.71
N LEU A 370 29.34 -13.00 0.11
CA LEU A 370 30.31 -13.24 1.19
C LEU A 370 31.63 -13.87 0.68
N ASP A 371 31.68 -14.37 -0.55
CA ASP A 371 32.93 -14.83 -1.16
C ASP A 371 33.91 -13.65 -1.34
N GLU A 372 35.16 -13.85 -0.91
CA GLU A 372 36.23 -12.86 -1.01
C GLU A 372 36.66 -12.60 -2.46
N GLN A 373 36.37 -13.53 -3.37
CA GLN A 373 36.66 -13.40 -4.80
C GLN A 373 35.52 -12.77 -5.62
N HIS A 374 34.41 -12.42 -4.98
CA HIS A 374 33.26 -11.85 -5.67
C HIS A 374 33.52 -10.39 -6.09
N ASP A 375 33.70 -10.18 -7.39
CA ASP A 375 33.81 -8.85 -7.99
C ASP A 375 32.43 -8.18 -8.07
N VAL A 376 32.25 -7.08 -7.33
CA VAL A 376 30.98 -6.32 -7.27
C VAL A 376 30.93 -5.31 -8.41
N SER A 377 31.18 -5.77 -9.64
CA SER A 377 30.98 -4.92 -10.81
C SER A 377 29.47 -4.82 -11.08
N PRO A 378 28.90 -3.60 -11.20
CA PRO A 378 27.48 -3.46 -11.47
C PRO A 378 27.16 -4.06 -12.86
N PRO A 379 26.09 -4.88 -13.00
CA PRO A 379 25.74 -5.51 -14.27
C PRO A 379 25.13 -4.55 -15.30
N PHE A 380 25.00 -3.27 -14.95
CA PHE A 380 24.44 -2.20 -15.77
C PHE A 380 25.35 -0.98 -15.68
N ASP A 381 25.52 -0.28 -16.80
CA ASP A 381 26.41 0.87 -16.90
C ASP A 381 25.87 2.09 -16.13
N ASP A 382 24.56 2.29 -16.19
CA ASP A 382 23.85 3.39 -15.52
C ASP A 382 22.38 3.03 -15.23
N GLU A 383 21.66 3.98 -14.63
CA GLU A 383 20.26 3.82 -14.24
C GLU A 383 19.30 3.67 -15.42
N ASP A 384 19.67 4.20 -16.58
CA ASP A 384 18.86 4.08 -17.79
C ASP A 384 19.09 2.69 -18.43
N ASP A 385 20.31 2.14 -18.38
CA ASP A 385 20.60 0.75 -18.77
C ASP A 385 19.84 -0.25 -17.87
N LEU A 386 19.83 -0.03 -16.55
CA LEU A 386 19.04 -0.83 -15.60
C LEU A 386 17.54 -0.80 -15.93
N LEU A 387 17.02 0.39 -16.26
CA LEU A 387 15.61 0.59 -16.57
C LEU A 387 15.23 -0.05 -17.92
N PHE A 388 15.88 0.35 -19.00
CA PHE A 388 15.48 0.01 -20.37
C PHE A 388 15.97 -1.37 -20.83
N ASN A 389 17.17 -1.79 -20.41
CA ASN A 389 17.74 -3.09 -20.75
C ASN A 389 17.57 -4.14 -19.64
N GLY A 390 16.89 -3.76 -18.55
CA GLY A 390 16.50 -4.63 -17.46
C GLY A 390 14.99 -4.63 -17.22
N LEU A 391 14.52 -3.74 -16.35
CA LEU A 391 13.16 -3.77 -15.77
C LEU A 391 12.01 -3.65 -16.78
N LEU A 392 12.24 -2.94 -17.90
CA LEU A 392 11.23 -2.71 -18.94
C LEU A 392 11.35 -3.64 -20.15
N GLN A 393 12.26 -4.63 -20.10
CA GLN A 393 12.36 -5.64 -21.14
C GLN A 393 11.08 -6.49 -21.24
N PRO A 394 10.72 -6.98 -22.43
CA PRO A 394 9.59 -7.88 -22.60
C PRO A 394 9.81 -9.19 -21.84
N LEU A 395 8.73 -9.71 -21.26
CA LEU A 395 8.71 -10.92 -20.45
C LEU A 395 8.95 -12.18 -21.29
N ASP A 396 8.54 -12.16 -22.55
CA ASP A 396 8.80 -13.19 -23.54
C ASP A 396 9.15 -12.53 -24.89
N LEU A 397 10.33 -12.85 -25.42
CA LEU A 397 10.80 -12.31 -26.71
C LEU A 397 10.16 -13.03 -27.91
N GLN A 398 9.52 -14.18 -27.68
CA GLN A 398 8.92 -15.03 -28.71
C GLN A 398 7.39 -15.00 -28.72
N ALA A 399 6.76 -14.53 -27.64
CA ALA A 399 5.31 -14.32 -27.62
C ALA A 399 4.96 -12.92 -28.17
N ASP A 400 3.84 -12.83 -28.88
CA ASP A 400 3.19 -11.54 -29.23
C ASP A 400 2.71 -10.75 -27.99
N ASP A 401 2.91 -11.28 -26.78
CA ASP A 401 2.53 -10.64 -25.52
C ASP A 401 3.57 -9.56 -25.18
N SER A 402 3.25 -8.31 -25.50
CA SER A 402 4.09 -7.11 -25.32
C SER A 402 4.32 -6.70 -23.85
N ARG A 403 4.03 -7.58 -22.90
CA ARG A 403 4.15 -7.31 -21.47
C ARG A 403 5.61 -7.22 -21.07
N SER A 404 6.00 -6.07 -20.52
CA SER A 404 7.27 -5.90 -19.84
C SER A 404 7.31 -6.65 -18.51
N ILE A 405 8.52 -6.89 -18.00
CA ILE A 405 8.73 -7.54 -16.69
C ILE A 405 8.03 -6.79 -15.57
N LEU A 406 8.20 -5.47 -15.55
CA LEU A 406 7.44 -4.53 -14.74
C LEU A 406 6.76 -3.49 -15.66
N PRO A 407 5.57 -2.98 -15.30
CA PRO A 407 5.00 -1.84 -16.01
C PRO A 407 5.96 -0.64 -16.04
N GLU A 408 5.86 0.16 -17.09
CA GLU A 408 6.67 1.36 -17.34
C GLU A 408 6.83 2.23 -16.09
N GLU A 409 5.70 2.56 -15.47
CA GLU A 409 5.62 3.40 -14.29
C GLU A 409 6.28 2.83 -13.05
N ILE A 410 6.22 1.52 -12.87
CA ILE A 410 6.76 0.85 -11.69
C ILE A 410 8.28 0.78 -11.81
N GLY A 411 8.78 0.45 -13.01
CA GLY A 411 10.21 0.52 -13.31
C GLY A 411 10.76 1.94 -13.08
N ILE A 412 10.08 2.96 -13.62
CA ILE A 412 10.47 4.36 -13.44
C ILE A 412 10.40 4.78 -11.96
N ALA A 413 9.35 4.40 -11.24
CA ALA A 413 9.19 4.74 -9.82
C ALA A 413 10.32 4.15 -8.97
N LEU A 414 10.70 2.88 -9.20
CA LEU A 414 11.81 2.25 -8.51
C LEU A 414 13.11 3.04 -8.74
N VAL A 415 13.48 3.23 -10.00
CA VAL A 415 14.78 3.80 -10.37
C VAL A 415 14.86 5.32 -10.09
N LYS A 416 13.82 6.07 -10.47
CA LYS A 416 13.86 7.54 -10.52
C LYS A 416 13.10 8.24 -9.38
N VAL A 417 12.41 7.50 -8.51
CA VAL A 417 11.65 8.10 -7.39
C VAL A 417 12.06 7.53 -6.03
N VAL A 418 11.96 6.21 -5.83
CA VAL A 418 12.21 5.57 -4.53
C VAL A 418 13.68 5.70 -4.12
N PHE A 419 14.60 5.53 -5.06
CA PHE A 419 16.05 5.54 -4.79
C PHE A 419 16.78 6.83 -5.22
N ALA A 420 16.08 7.77 -5.88
CA ALA A 420 16.70 8.98 -6.42
C ALA A 420 17.39 9.89 -5.39
N LYS A 421 16.95 9.87 -4.12
CA LYS A 421 17.49 10.74 -3.06
C LYS A 421 18.80 10.25 -2.43
N LYS A 422 19.21 9.01 -2.66
CA LYS A 422 20.32 8.35 -1.97
C LYS A 422 21.44 7.94 -2.93
N SER A 423 21.81 8.85 -3.83
CA SER A 423 22.89 8.66 -4.82
C SER A 423 22.56 7.74 -6.01
N GLY A 424 21.31 7.25 -6.13
CA GLY A 424 20.89 6.31 -7.16
C GLY A 424 20.86 4.86 -6.68
N ILE A 425 20.12 3.99 -7.37
CA ILE A 425 19.92 2.59 -6.97
C ILE A 425 21.20 1.76 -7.22
N LEU A 426 21.97 2.05 -8.27
CA LEU A 426 23.24 1.37 -8.52
C LEU A 426 24.30 1.71 -7.46
N ALA A 427 24.35 2.95 -6.99
CA ALA A 427 25.26 3.36 -5.92
C ALA A 427 24.92 2.73 -4.57
N ILE A 428 23.64 2.44 -4.33
CA ILE A 428 23.21 1.68 -3.15
C ILE A 428 23.54 0.19 -3.32
N TYR A 429 23.30 -0.36 -4.51
CA TYR A 429 23.58 -1.75 -4.85
C TYR A 429 25.05 -2.12 -4.61
N THR A 430 26.00 -1.28 -5.00
CA THR A 430 27.44 -1.55 -4.79
C THR A 430 27.83 -1.68 -3.31
N LYS A 431 27.02 -1.13 -2.39
CA LYS A 431 27.22 -1.27 -0.95
C LYS A 431 26.73 -2.61 -0.39
N PHE A 432 25.99 -3.40 -1.17
CA PHE A 432 25.34 -4.62 -0.69
C PHE A 432 26.33 -5.62 -0.10
N ALA A 433 27.40 -5.98 -0.82
CA ALA A 433 28.40 -6.92 -0.31
C ALA A 433 29.08 -6.41 0.97
N THR A 434 29.41 -5.12 1.04
CA THR A 434 30.01 -4.48 2.22
C THR A 434 29.07 -4.59 3.43
N TYR A 435 27.79 -4.26 3.25
CA TYR A 435 26.78 -4.38 4.32
C TYR A 435 26.59 -5.84 4.75
N MET A 436 26.52 -6.80 3.82
CA MET A 436 26.34 -8.21 4.18
C MET A 436 27.53 -8.74 5.00
N ARG A 437 28.77 -8.40 4.62
CA ARG A 437 29.98 -8.79 5.37
C ARG A 437 30.02 -8.15 6.76
N GLU A 438 29.78 -6.85 6.83
CA GLU A 438 29.76 -6.10 8.10
C GLU A 438 28.72 -6.66 9.06
N TYR A 439 27.47 -6.84 8.61
CA TYR A 439 26.42 -7.34 9.47
C TYR A 439 26.57 -8.83 9.81
N THR A 440 27.21 -9.62 8.95
CA THR A 440 27.64 -10.99 9.31
C THR A 440 28.63 -10.95 10.47
N GLN A 441 29.65 -10.09 10.40
CA GLN A 441 30.62 -9.91 11.49
C GLN A 441 29.95 -9.41 12.77
N ARG A 442 29.02 -8.45 12.66
CA ARG A 442 28.26 -7.91 13.80
C ARG A 442 27.35 -8.96 14.45
N LEU A 443 26.74 -9.85 13.68
CA LEU A 443 25.93 -10.94 14.22
C LEU A 443 26.82 -11.93 14.98
N GLN A 444 27.99 -12.28 14.45
CA GLN A 444 28.95 -13.15 15.12
C GLN A 444 29.47 -12.57 16.44
N THR A 445 29.77 -11.26 16.48
CA THR A 445 30.18 -10.58 17.71
C THR A 445 29.04 -10.41 18.70
N HIS A 446 27.79 -10.21 18.24
CA HIS A 446 26.62 -10.14 19.10
C HIS A 446 26.34 -11.47 19.79
N THR A 447 26.41 -12.59 19.06
CA THR A 447 26.29 -13.94 19.64
C THR A 447 27.40 -14.22 20.67
N SER A 448 28.60 -13.68 20.43
CA SER A 448 29.74 -13.84 21.36
C SER A 448 29.67 -12.90 22.58
N ALA A 449 28.96 -11.77 22.48
CA ALA A 449 28.85 -10.75 23.53
C ALA A 449 27.62 -10.93 24.44
N GLU A 450 26.56 -11.61 23.99
CA GLU A 450 25.47 -12.05 24.88
C GLU A 450 25.95 -13.08 25.91
N ASP A 451 27.01 -13.84 25.61
CA ASP A 451 27.74 -14.67 26.59
C ASP A 451 28.62 -13.86 27.55
N ALA A 452 28.84 -12.56 27.29
CA ALA A 452 29.69 -11.66 28.06
C ALA A 452 29.00 -10.30 28.31
N ALA A 453 27.89 -10.33 29.05
CA ALA A 453 27.24 -9.21 29.76
C ALA A 453 27.50 -7.76 29.26
N GLY A 454 26.51 -7.18 28.56
CA GLY A 454 26.10 -5.79 28.79
C GLY A 454 26.89 -4.66 28.13
N GLY A 455 27.67 -4.92 27.09
CA GLY A 455 28.33 -3.85 26.31
C GLY A 455 27.35 -3.13 25.37
N GLY A 456 26.90 -1.93 25.74
CA GLY A 456 26.24 -1.01 24.80
C GLY A 456 27.22 -0.56 23.72
N TRP A 457 26.89 -0.80 22.45
CA TRP A 457 27.82 -0.62 21.32
C TRP A 457 27.83 0.82 20.79
N GLN A 458 29.04 1.33 20.50
CA GLN A 458 29.35 2.71 20.14
C GLN A 458 30.32 2.71 18.94
N GLY A 459 29.81 2.83 17.71
CA GLY A 459 30.62 2.94 16.49
C GLY A 459 29.81 2.69 15.22
N ASP A 460 29.47 3.76 14.50
CA ASP A 460 28.69 3.75 13.24
C ASP A 460 29.59 4.24 12.09
N LEU A 461 29.48 3.60 10.92
CA LEU A 461 30.00 4.06 9.63
C LEU A 461 28.98 4.96 8.88
N ASP A 462 27.83 5.27 9.48
CA ASP A 462 26.72 5.99 8.83
C ASP A 462 26.57 7.45 9.31
N ALA A 463 27.69 8.15 9.48
CA ALA A 463 27.72 9.61 9.55
C ALA A 463 29.00 10.14 8.93
N VAL A 464 29.31 9.72 7.71
CA VAL A 464 30.06 10.62 6.84
C VAL A 464 29.05 11.68 6.41
N GLU A 465 29.32 12.90 6.83
CA GLU A 465 28.71 14.13 6.37
C GLU A 465 28.54 14.06 4.84
N ASP A 466 27.30 13.86 4.37
CA ASP A 466 26.92 14.34 3.04
C ASP A 466 26.94 15.86 3.17
N ASP A 467 28.11 16.44 2.90
CA ASP A 467 28.36 17.87 2.87
C ASP A 467 27.25 18.62 2.12
N ASP A 468 26.84 19.74 2.73
CA ASP A 468 25.82 20.69 2.33
C ASP A 468 26.08 21.37 0.96
N VAL A 469 26.06 20.66 -0.18
CA VAL A 469 26.26 21.29 -1.51
C VAL A 469 25.33 20.77 -2.63
N ALA A 470 24.12 20.33 -2.31
CA ALA A 470 23.08 20.10 -3.33
C ALA A 470 21.75 20.79 -2.97
N GLU A 471 21.80 22.13 -2.83
CA GLU A 471 20.61 22.96 -3.07
C GLU A 471 20.15 22.75 -4.52
N ASN A 472 19.17 21.86 -4.73
CA ASN A 472 18.14 21.85 -5.80
C ASN A 472 17.58 20.44 -6.12
N GLY A 473 17.38 19.57 -5.14
CA GLY A 473 16.48 18.42 -5.27
C GLY A 473 15.01 18.82 -5.08
N PRO A 474 14.03 18.29 -5.86
CA PRO A 474 12.62 18.62 -5.68
C PRO A 474 12.18 18.27 -4.25
N ARG A 475 11.72 19.30 -3.53
CA ARG A 475 11.30 19.22 -2.13
C ARG A 475 10.17 18.19 -2.00
N SER A 476 10.35 17.29 -1.05
CA SER A 476 9.31 16.38 -0.57
C SER A 476 8.05 17.17 -0.22
N VAL A 477 6.88 16.74 -0.69
CA VAL A 477 5.56 17.22 -0.27
C VAL A 477 5.29 16.73 1.17
N ARG A 478 6.06 17.27 2.12
CA ARG A 478 5.89 17.11 3.57
C ARG A 478 5.80 18.51 4.21
N THR A 479 4.92 19.34 3.66
CA THR A 479 4.33 20.48 4.35
C THR A 479 3.05 20.84 3.59
N LEU A 480 1.98 20.12 3.92
CA LEU A 480 0.63 20.65 4.00
C LEU A 480 0.04 20.17 5.31
#